data_AF-A0A2U3KAK2-F1
#
_entry.id   AF-A0A2U3KAK2-F1
#
_cell.length_a   1.000
_cell.length_b   1.000
_cell.length_c   1.000
_cell.angle_alpha   90.00
_cell.angle_beta   90.00
_cell.angle_gamma   90.00
#
_symmetry.space_group_name_H-M   'P 1'
#
loop_
_entity.id
_entity.type
_entity.pdbx_description
1 polymer ?
#
loop_
_entity_poly.entity_id
_entity_poly.type
_entity_poly.pdbx_seq_one_letter_code
_entity_poly.pdbx_strand_id
1 'polypeptide(L)'
;MRRALAITVAAAVVFAQCAWAAGGNSWNKLRYRGGTVQVKVDPYDYNTTLTVSPDAIVLAFARSVTVSIKPELVTSLSYGQEAHRRVADVVALSIVFSPLALFGLLHVSKDHLIGIVYHTDDGKPAAVLLEADKTNYSAILLALKTVTGKPIDKAP
;
A
#
# COMPACT_ATOMS: atom_id res chain seq x y z
N MET A 1 -38.33 -27.94 -1.93
CA MET A 1 -37.08 -27.71 -2.68
C MET A 1 -36.73 -26.23 -2.89
N ARG A 2 -37.67 -25.35 -3.28
CA ARG A 2 -37.39 -23.91 -3.49
C ARG A 2 -36.96 -23.14 -2.23
N ARG A 3 -37.43 -23.54 -1.04
CA ARG A 3 -37.08 -22.90 0.24
C ARG A 3 -35.68 -23.27 0.76
N ALA A 4 -35.19 -24.47 0.45
CA ALA A 4 -33.84 -24.89 0.82
C ALA A 4 -32.79 -24.15 -0.01
N LEU A 5 -33.04 -23.98 -1.32
CA LEU A 5 -32.17 -23.21 -2.22
C LEU A 5 -32.06 -21.73 -1.83
N ALA A 6 -33.15 -21.12 -1.33
CA ALA A 6 -33.13 -19.73 -0.88
C ALA A 6 -32.25 -19.52 0.36
N ILE A 7 -32.19 -20.50 1.26
CA ILE A 7 -31.38 -20.42 2.49
C ILE A 7 -29.89 -20.59 2.17
N THR A 8 -29.53 -21.48 1.24
CA THR A 8 -28.12 -21.65 0.83
C THR A 8 -27.59 -20.44 0.08
N VAL A 9 -28.41 -19.81 -0.77
CA VAL A 9 -28.01 -18.58 -1.50
C VAL A 9 -27.90 -17.39 -0.55
N ALA A 10 -28.80 -17.25 0.43
CA ALA A 10 -28.71 -16.18 1.43
C ALA A 10 -27.48 -16.32 2.35
N ALA A 11 -27.13 -17.54 2.76
CA ALA A 11 -25.94 -17.79 3.58
C ALA A 11 -24.63 -17.52 2.83
N ALA A 12 -24.56 -17.81 1.52
CA ALA A 12 -23.38 -17.53 0.70
C ALA A 12 -23.14 -16.02 0.50
N VAL A 13 -24.20 -15.21 0.39
CA VAL A 13 -24.07 -13.76 0.25
C VAL A 13 -23.60 -13.11 1.56
N VAL A 14 -24.02 -13.62 2.72
CA VAL A 14 -23.56 -13.11 4.03
C VAL A 14 -22.10 -13.49 4.31
N PHE A 15 -21.65 -14.68 3.94
CA PHE A 15 -20.24 -15.08 4.08
C PHE A 15 -19.29 -14.25 3.20
N ALA A 16 -19.73 -13.84 2.01
CA ALA A 16 -18.95 -12.96 1.14
C ALA A 16 -18.79 -11.54 1.72
N GLN A 17 -19.74 -11.09 2.55
CA GLN A 17 -19.71 -9.76 3.18
C GLN A 17 -18.87 -9.74 4.47
N CYS A 18 -18.74 -10.87 5.17
CA CYS A 18 -17.87 -10.96 6.36
C CYS A 18 -16.38 -10.83 6.02
N ALA A 19 -15.95 -11.06 4.77
CA ALA A 19 -14.57 -10.83 4.34
C ALA A 19 -14.19 -9.34 4.24
N TRP A 20 -15.18 -8.42 4.18
CA TRP A 20 -14.96 -6.97 4.25
C TRP A 20 -15.21 -6.38 5.64
N ALA A 21 -15.66 -7.18 6.60
CA ALA A 21 -15.85 -6.77 7.99
C ALA A 21 -14.60 -6.96 8.87
N ALA A 22 -13.46 -7.35 8.28
CA ALA A 22 -12.20 -7.50 8.99
C ALA A 22 -11.49 -6.16 9.19
N GLY A 23 -12.07 -5.27 10.02
CA GLY A 23 -11.39 -4.21 10.79
C GLY A 23 -10.36 -3.31 10.09
N GLY A 24 -10.36 -3.24 8.76
CA GLY A 24 -9.35 -2.58 7.97
C GLY A 24 -9.79 -1.19 7.54
N ASN A 25 -8.87 -0.23 7.61
CA ASN A 25 -9.10 1.10 7.07
C ASN A 25 -8.71 1.12 5.59
N SER A 26 -9.51 1.78 4.76
CA SER A 26 -9.23 1.92 3.32
C SER A 26 -9.25 3.39 2.92
N TRP A 27 -8.24 3.79 2.14
CA TRP A 27 -8.12 5.13 1.59
C TRP A 27 -7.99 5.06 0.08
N ASN A 28 -8.88 5.77 -0.59
CA ASN A 28 -8.79 6.04 -2.02
C ASN A 28 -8.02 7.36 -2.26
N LYS A 29 -7.80 7.68 -3.54
CA LYS A 29 -7.10 8.90 -3.95
C LYS A 29 -5.64 8.97 -3.46
N LEU A 30 -4.94 7.84 -3.55
CA LEU A 30 -3.49 7.81 -3.41
C LEU A 30 -2.83 7.83 -4.77
N ARG A 31 -1.66 8.45 -4.83
CA ARG A 31 -0.83 8.46 -6.03
C ARG A 31 0.38 7.57 -5.81
N TYR A 32 0.56 6.58 -6.68
CA TYR A 32 1.78 5.76 -6.68
C TYR A 32 2.89 6.56 -7.33
N ARG A 33 3.91 6.91 -6.54
CA ARG A 33 5.06 7.69 -7.02
C ARG A 33 6.17 6.80 -7.55
N GLY A 34 6.28 5.57 -7.07
CA GLY A 34 7.30 4.63 -7.53
C GLY A 34 7.67 3.61 -6.47
N GLY A 35 8.78 2.92 -6.70
CA GLY A 35 9.20 1.78 -5.91
C GLY A 35 9.44 0.56 -6.79
N THR A 36 9.51 -0.60 -6.15
CA THR A 36 9.84 -1.88 -6.79
C THR A 36 8.66 -2.54 -7.51
N VAL A 37 7.43 -2.07 -7.30
CA VAL A 37 6.23 -2.64 -7.90
C VAL A 37 6.12 -2.24 -9.38
N GLN A 38 6.13 -3.24 -10.25
CA GLN A 38 6.09 -3.08 -11.71
C GLN A 38 4.63 -2.95 -12.20
N VAL A 39 4.06 -1.76 -12.11
CA VAL A 39 2.71 -1.49 -12.62
C VAL A 39 2.72 -0.27 -13.53
N LYS A 40 2.07 -0.40 -14.69
CA LYS A 40 1.81 0.72 -15.59
C LYS A 40 0.67 1.57 -15.04
N VAL A 41 1.02 2.61 -14.30
CA VAL A 41 0.12 3.67 -13.84
C VAL A 41 0.47 4.99 -14.55
N ASP A 42 -0.48 5.93 -14.58
CA ASP A 42 -0.14 7.32 -14.86
C ASP A 42 0.52 7.92 -13.60
N PRO A 43 1.76 8.46 -13.69
CA PRO A 43 2.46 9.05 -12.54
C PRO A 43 1.75 10.24 -11.89
N TYR A 44 0.77 10.84 -12.57
CA TYR A 44 0.04 12.02 -12.10
C TYR A 44 -1.33 11.69 -11.51
N ASP A 45 -1.81 10.46 -11.67
CA ASP A 45 -3.14 10.03 -11.25
C ASP A 45 -3.22 9.61 -9.78
N TYR A 46 -4.30 10.02 -9.12
CA TYR A 46 -4.68 9.59 -7.77
C TYR A 46 -5.62 8.37 -7.80
N ASN A 47 -5.23 7.33 -8.54
CA ASN A 47 -6.06 6.14 -8.77
C ASN A 47 -5.53 4.89 -8.05
N THR A 48 -4.78 5.08 -6.95
CA THR A 48 -4.34 4.00 -6.07
C THR A 48 -5.21 3.97 -4.82
N THR A 49 -5.59 2.77 -4.40
CA THR A 49 -6.31 2.54 -3.13
C THR A 49 -5.41 1.72 -2.21
N LEU A 50 -5.28 2.16 -0.96
CA LEU A 50 -4.56 1.45 0.08
C LEU A 50 -5.58 0.95 1.10
N THR A 51 -5.56 -0.35 1.35
CA THR A 51 -6.34 -0.97 2.41
C THR A 51 -5.37 -1.56 3.43
N VAL A 52 -5.54 -1.18 4.69
CA VAL A 52 -4.69 -1.62 5.79
C VAL A 52 -5.56 -2.40 6.76
N SER A 53 -5.31 -3.71 6.86
CA SER A 53 -5.90 -4.59 7.88
C SER A 53 -4.78 -5.24 8.70
N PRO A 54 -5.12 -5.87 9.85
CA PRO A 54 -4.14 -6.61 10.65
C PRO A 54 -3.43 -7.74 9.89
N ASP A 55 -4.10 -8.31 8.89
CA ASP A 55 -3.58 -9.48 8.14
C ASP A 55 -2.83 -9.05 6.87
N ALA A 56 -3.20 -7.92 6.26
CA ALA A 56 -2.68 -7.51 4.97
C ALA A 56 -2.70 -5.98 4.75
N ILE A 57 -1.65 -5.50 4.10
CA ILE A 57 -1.58 -4.17 3.50
C ILE A 57 -1.73 -4.35 1.99
N VAL A 58 -2.88 -3.95 1.47
CA VAL A 58 -3.28 -4.17 0.08
C VAL A 58 -3.24 -2.86 -0.71
N LEU A 59 -2.49 -2.86 -1.80
CA LEU A 59 -2.40 -1.78 -2.77
C LEU A 59 -3.12 -2.18 -4.05
N ALA A 60 -4.23 -1.50 -4.35
CA ALA A 60 -4.97 -1.68 -5.60
C ALA A 60 -4.70 -0.51 -6.54
N PHE A 61 -4.21 -0.79 -7.74
CA PHE A 61 -3.90 0.19 -8.78
C PHE A 61 -5.03 0.25 -9.83
N ALA A 62 -5.08 1.34 -10.62
CA ALA A 62 -6.13 1.67 -11.58
C ALA A 62 -6.51 0.57 -12.61
N ARG A 63 -5.64 -0.43 -12.84
CA ARG A 63 -5.85 -1.55 -13.78
C ARG A 63 -6.08 -2.90 -13.11
N SER A 64 -6.66 -2.89 -11.91
CA SER A 64 -6.93 -4.09 -11.11
C SER A 64 -5.69 -4.90 -10.72
N VAL A 65 -4.48 -4.34 -10.91
CA VAL A 65 -3.29 -4.93 -10.33
C VAL A 65 -3.35 -4.67 -8.82
N THR A 66 -3.21 -5.74 -8.06
CA THR A 66 -3.25 -5.69 -6.60
C THR A 66 -1.98 -6.28 -6.05
N VAL A 67 -1.33 -5.58 -5.13
CA VAL A 67 -0.19 -6.08 -4.38
C VAL A 67 -0.61 -6.20 -2.92
N SER A 68 -0.41 -7.39 -2.36
CA SER A 68 -0.66 -7.66 -0.95
C SER A 68 0.67 -7.82 -0.22
N ILE A 69 0.85 -7.06 0.84
CA ILE A 69 2.04 -7.07 1.69
C ILE A 69 1.61 -7.53 3.07
N LYS A 70 2.25 -8.57 3.61
CA LYS A 70 2.00 -8.98 5.00
C LYS A 70 2.62 -7.95 5.95
N PRO A 71 1.89 -7.45 6.97
CA PRO A 71 2.41 -6.44 7.89
C PRO A 71 3.73 -6.83 8.58
N GLU A 72 3.92 -8.12 8.85
CA GLU A 72 5.12 -8.69 9.45
C GLU A 72 6.39 -8.56 8.59
N LEU A 73 6.22 -8.48 7.26
CA LEU A 73 7.32 -8.32 6.31
C LEU A 73 7.73 -6.86 6.12
N VAL A 74 6.99 -5.91 6.70
CA VAL A 74 7.36 -4.50 6.67
C VAL A 74 8.55 -4.27 7.58
N THR A 75 9.63 -3.74 7.02
CA THR A 75 10.88 -3.50 7.75
C THR A 75 10.97 -2.06 8.23
N SER A 76 10.48 -1.10 7.45
CA SER A 76 10.44 0.31 7.86
C SER A 76 9.28 1.08 7.24
N LEU A 77 8.83 2.09 8.00
CA LEU A 77 7.88 3.10 7.57
C LEU A 77 8.55 4.47 7.63
N SER A 78 8.25 5.32 6.67
CA SER A 78 8.88 6.64 6.55
C SER A 78 7.91 7.66 5.97
N TYR A 79 8.13 8.93 6.32
CA TYR A 79 7.29 10.04 5.88
C TYR A 79 8.11 11.17 5.25
N GLY A 80 7.49 11.93 4.34
CA GLY A 80 8.08 13.10 3.70
C GLY A 80 9.31 12.79 2.87
N GLN A 81 10.32 13.65 2.94
CA GLN A 81 11.56 13.48 2.15
C GLN A 81 12.35 12.21 2.51
N GLU A 82 12.21 11.71 3.74
CA GLU A 82 12.85 10.46 4.14
C GLU A 82 12.22 9.24 3.48
N ALA A 83 10.90 9.27 3.23
CA ALA A 83 10.23 8.24 2.45
C ALA A 83 10.82 8.10 1.05
N HIS A 84 11.02 9.24 0.40
CA HIS A 84 11.66 9.30 -0.91
C HIS A 84 13.05 8.68 -0.88
N ARG A 85 13.91 9.11 0.05
CA ARG A 85 15.31 8.63 0.14
C ARG A 85 15.38 7.12 0.37
N ARG A 86 14.60 6.59 1.30
CA ARG A 86 14.65 5.15 1.62
C ARG A 86 14.11 4.27 0.51
N VAL A 87 13.02 4.70 -0.14
CA VAL A 87 12.54 3.98 -1.31
C VAL A 87 13.59 4.04 -2.43
N ALA A 88 14.28 5.17 -2.60
CA ALA A 88 15.39 5.31 -3.54
C ALA A 88 16.51 4.29 -3.28
N ASP A 89 16.94 4.17 -2.02
CA ASP A 89 18.01 3.26 -1.63
C ASP A 89 17.63 1.80 -1.96
N VAL A 90 16.40 1.40 -1.64
CA VAL A 90 15.91 0.05 -1.92
C VAL A 90 15.75 -0.20 -3.42
N VAL A 91 15.24 0.76 -4.17
CA VAL A 91 15.13 0.66 -5.64
C VAL A 91 16.51 0.56 -6.28
N ALA A 92 17.48 1.35 -5.83
CA ALA A 92 18.86 1.32 -6.34
C ALA A 92 19.56 -0.03 -6.09
N LEU A 93 19.25 -0.69 -4.96
CA LEU A 93 19.75 -2.03 -4.64
C LEU A 93 18.96 -3.14 -5.34
N SER A 94 17.77 -2.85 -5.85
CA SER A 94 16.95 -3.84 -6.56
C SER A 94 17.44 -4.05 -7.99
N ILE A 95 17.45 -5.29 -8.46
CA ILE A 95 17.84 -5.65 -9.84
C ILE A 95 16.76 -5.20 -10.86
N VAL A 96 15.59 -4.79 -10.38
CA VAL A 96 14.45 -4.42 -11.21
C VAL A 96 14.43 -2.91 -11.46
N PHE A 97 15.23 -2.47 -12.43
CA PHE A 97 15.20 -1.09 -12.91
C PHE A 97 14.06 -0.90 -13.90
N SER A 98 13.06 -0.11 -13.50
CA SER A 98 12.02 0.36 -14.41
C SER A 98 12.00 1.89 -14.42
N PRO A 99 11.69 2.53 -15.56
CA PRO A 99 11.54 3.98 -15.60
C PRO A 99 10.57 4.50 -14.52
N LEU A 100 9.47 3.78 -14.29
CA LEU A 100 8.46 4.09 -13.26
C LEU A 100 8.98 3.99 -11.82
N ALA A 101 9.90 3.06 -11.54
CA ALA A 101 10.57 2.99 -10.24
C ALA A 101 11.39 4.25 -9.96
N LEU A 102 11.94 4.88 -11.01
CA LEU A 102 12.75 6.09 -10.93
C LEU A 102 11.93 7.39 -10.94
N PHE A 103 10.70 7.39 -11.45
CA PHE A 103 9.83 8.59 -11.47
C PHE A 103 9.53 9.09 -10.05
N GLY A 104 9.47 8.19 -9.09
CA GLY A 104 9.34 8.51 -7.67
C GLY A 104 10.60 9.04 -7.05
N LEU A 105 11.74 9.01 -7.76
CA LEU A 105 13.06 9.42 -7.28
C LEU A 105 13.48 10.80 -7.82
N LEU A 106 12.85 11.27 -8.89
CA LEU A 106 13.10 12.59 -9.48
C LEU A 106 12.37 13.67 -8.67
N HIS A 107 13.15 14.53 -8.00
CA HIS A 107 12.76 15.72 -7.21
C HIS A 107 11.28 15.82 -6.81
N VAL A 108 10.92 15.21 -5.67
CA VAL A 108 9.57 15.31 -5.11
C VAL A 108 9.61 16.10 -3.81
N SER A 109 9.40 17.41 -3.88
CA SER A 109 9.32 18.31 -2.72
C SER A 109 7.91 18.36 -2.12
N LYS A 110 7.36 17.18 -1.78
CA LYS A 110 6.03 17.06 -1.16
C LYS A 110 6.14 16.47 0.23
N ASP A 111 5.37 17.04 1.15
CA ASP A 111 5.39 16.61 2.54
C ASP A 111 4.64 15.29 2.74
N HIS A 112 3.60 15.02 1.96
CA HIS A 112 2.69 13.89 2.16
C HIS A 112 3.12 12.59 1.48
N LEU A 113 4.42 12.32 1.48
CA LEU A 113 4.98 11.07 0.98
C LEU A 113 5.00 10.01 2.09
N ILE A 114 4.61 8.79 1.73
CA ILE A 114 4.59 7.62 2.62
C ILE A 114 5.42 6.53 1.95
N GLY A 115 6.51 6.15 2.61
CA GLY A 115 7.43 5.12 2.14
C GLY A 115 7.24 3.86 2.98
N ILE A 116 6.98 2.75 2.30
CA ILE A 116 6.84 1.42 2.90
C ILE A 116 7.95 0.55 2.34
N VAL A 117 8.89 0.14 3.20
CA VAL A 117 9.94 -0.82 2.84
C VAL A 117 9.59 -2.15 3.48
N TYR A 118 9.67 -3.22 2.70
CA TYR A 118 9.30 -4.56 3.11
C TYR A 118 10.18 -5.61 2.43
N HIS A 119 9.97 -6.87 2.79
CA HIS A 119 10.50 -8.01 2.06
C HIS A 119 9.39 -8.71 1.29
N THR A 120 9.67 -9.13 0.06
CA THR A 120 8.78 -10.04 -0.65
C THR A 120 8.74 -11.39 0.06
N ASP A 121 7.77 -12.26 -0.26
CA ASP A 121 7.73 -13.62 0.30
C ASP A 121 9.04 -14.41 0.01
N ASP A 122 9.75 -14.07 -1.07
CA ASP A 122 11.06 -14.62 -1.44
C ASP A 122 12.24 -13.99 -0.65
N GLY A 123 11.97 -13.11 0.32
CA GLY A 123 12.98 -12.45 1.16
C GLY A 123 13.74 -11.30 0.48
N LYS A 124 13.34 -10.86 -0.72
CA LYS A 124 14.01 -9.76 -1.43
C LYS A 124 13.53 -8.41 -0.91
N PRO A 125 14.42 -7.40 -0.78
CA PRO A 125 14.00 -6.07 -0.39
C PRO A 125 13.12 -5.44 -1.48
N ALA A 126 11.98 -4.91 -1.05
CA ALA A 126 11.01 -4.24 -1.88
C ALA A 126 10.56 -2.96 -1.19
N ALA A 127 10.12 -1.99 -1.99
CA ALA A 127 9.67 -0.71 -1.49
C ALA A 127 8.55 -0.15 -2.36
N VAL A 128 7.69 0.65 -1.73
CA VAL A 128 6.61 1.41 -2.37
C VAL A 128 6.61 2.83 -1.82
N LEU A 129 6.52 3.80 -2.71
CA LEU A 129 6.33 5.21 -2.40
C LEU A 129 4.93 5.65 -2.83
N LEU A 130 4.15 6.12 -1.87
CA LEU A 130 2.82 6.67 -2.08
C LEU A 130 2.82 8.15 -1.73
N GLU A 131 2.00 8.90 -2.43
CA GLU A 131 1.62 10.25 -2.04
C GLU A 131 0.16 10.25 -1.64
N ALA A 132 -0.08 10.74 -0.43
CA ALA A 132 -1.40 10.90 0.16
C ALA A 132 -1.88 12.34 0.08
N ASP A 133 -3.19 12.50 0.09
CA ASP A 133 -3.80 13.79 0.32
C ASP A 133 -3.49 14.29 1.75
N LYS A 134 -3.40 15.62 1.91
CA LYS A 134 -3.13 16.29 3.19
C LYS A 134 -4.13 15.89 4.29
N THR A 135 -5.34 15.50 3.94
CA THR A 135 -6.36 15.11 4.91
C THR A 135 -6.20 13.68 5.43
N ASN A 136 -5.51 12.81 4.68
CA ASN A 136 -5.50 11.36 4.94
C ASN A 136 -4.17 10.81 5.46
N TYR A 137 -3.05 11.50 5.24
CA TYR A 137 -1.71 10.96 5.54
C TYR A 137 -1.54 10.52 7.00
N SER A 138 -2.02 11.30 7.98
CA SER A 138 -1.88 10.98 9.40
C SER A 138 -2.65 9.70 9.78
N ALA A 139 -3.84 9.51 9.23
CA ALA A 139 -4.66 8.32 9.48
C ALA A 139 -4.02 7.07 8.88
N ILE A 140 -3.47 7.19 7.67
CA ILE A 140 -2.74 6.11 6.99
C ILE A 140 -1.50 5.70 7.80
N LEU A 141 -0.69 6.68 8.19
CA LEU A 141 0.53 6.45 8.98
C LEU A 141 0.21 5.76 10.31
N LEU A 142 -0.82 6.23 11.02
CA LEU A 142 -1.25 5.62 12.27
C LEU A 142 -1.68 4.17 12.07
N ALA A 143 -2.51 3.88 11.05
CA ALA A 143 -2.94 2.52 10.79
C ALA A 143 -1.78 1.60 10.40
N LEU A 144 -0.86 2.06 9.55
CA LEU A 144 0.35 1.31 9.20
C LEU A 144 1.20 1.03 10.44
N LYS A 145 1.42 2.02 11.30
CA LYS A 145 2.13 1.85 12.57
C LYS A 145 1.43 0.83 13.47
N THR A 146 0.11 0.89 13.57
CA THR A 146 -0.69 -0.02 14.40
C THR A 146 -0.59 -1.46 13.91
N VAL A 147 -0.70 -1.72 12.61
CA VAL A 147 -0.68 -3.11 12.10
C VAL A 147 0.72 -3.69 11.96
N THR A 148 1.74 -2.87 11.68
CA THR A 148 3.12 -3.35 11.51
C THR A 148 3.94 -3.32 12.81
N GLY A 149 3.50 -2.53 13.80
CA GLY A 149 4.28 -2.25 15.01
C GLY A 149 5.57 -1.45 14.76
N LYS A 150 5.82 -0.98 13.53
CA LYS A 150 7.05 -0.27 13.18
C LYS A 150 6.94 1.23 13.46
N PRO A 151 8.02 1.86 13.97
CA PRO A 151 8.05 3.31 14.10
C PRO A 151 8.04 3.96 12.71
N ILE A 152 7.53 5.19 12.65
CA ILE A 152 7.55 6.02 11.44
C ILE A 152 8.76 6.94 11.54
N ASP A 153 9.67 6.80 10.60
CA ASP A 153 10.83 7.68 10.53
C ASP A 153 10.46 9.04 9.96
N LYS A 154 10.84 10.09 10.71
CA LYS A 154 10.36 11.47 10.58
C LYS A 154 8.82 11.54 10.61
N ALA A 155 8.23 11.09 11.72
CA ALA A 155 6.83 11.38 11.99
C ALA A 155 6.57 12.90 11.87
N PRO A 156 5.44 13.31 11.25
CA PRO A 156 5.04 14.71 11.11
C PRO A 156 4.88 15.41 12.46
#